data_AF-A0A9P5UWU4-F1
#
_entry.id   AF-A0A9P5UWU4-F1
#
_cell.length_a   1.000
_cell.length_b   1.000
_cell.length_c   1.000
_cell.angle_alpha   90.00
_cell.angle_beta   90.00
_cell.angle_gamma   90.00
#
_symmetry.space_group_name_H-M   'P 1'
#
loop_
_entity.id
_entity.type
_entity.pdbx_description
1 polymer ?
#
loop_
_entity_poly.entity_id
_entity_poly.type
_entity_poly.pdbx_seq_one_letter_code
_entity_poly.pdbx_strand_id
1 'polypeptide(L)'
;MADSKGSGRSRLSFFNLSPGQLFVRFLPAIIYTGYIYSSRGPFQPATCTSMGVKCPFVTNHITGILERPEYYGQVIGYYTDLIAKAEDLGGSLAVFVDGHPVIDVYTGFKDLARTQLYDNTTLQQVYSSGKAVEGIIIARLVDQGKLDYEAKIVEYWPEFGQNGKENVRLRDLMVHESGVPALDDEDKLDALSWASLLDEKKFSERLARQPHVFAGKPTRAYHAITRGWFLNEIVKRVDSKGRTIGQIAEQDLMTDYPDLELYYSKLPKETDWEERLSPMHDYPLLRLLGRLVLPQVMQNSKLFGSPSILPLHQIVKKSFQSKTLTARALTPKFAPWPRLFRTPESHAVEGTSFSLKTNAHSLARLMSMMANKGGSTVPGEPDLLTPSTYTQATTLHGTSIDEVTGENLSLSVGGWLKSRSFYGDGPLKGVEVQGWAGAGGSMIMWIEELGIGFSYVTNAFGAPETLLGDYRGKTLLDRVVYARKSELGLLPKKQKVDKEPEVK
;
A
#
# COMPACT_ATOMS: atom_id res chain seq x y z
N MET A 1 -10.57 85.38 -29.05
CA MET A 1 -10.39 84.71 -30.36
C MET A 1 -9.29 83.68 -30.14
N ALA A 2 -9.64 82.43 -29.83
CA ALA A 2 -9.69 81.27 -30.74
C ALA A 2 -8.32 81.04 -31.42
N ASP A 3 -7.63 79.90 -31.34
CA ASP A 3 -8.15 78.53 -31.43
C ASP A 3 -7.15 77.46 -30.94
N SER A 4 -7.69 76.25 -30.81
CA SER A 4 -7.24 74.98 -30.19
C SER A 4 -6.08 74.19 -30.82
N LYS A 5 -5.49 73.29 -30.01
CA LYS A 5 -5.07 71.87 -30.25
C LYS A 5 -4.11 71.45 -29.11
N GLY A 6 -4.30 70.41 -28.30
CA GLY A 6 -4.94 69.12 -28.51
C GLY A 6 -3.87 68.03 -28.73
N SER A 7 -3.25 67.48 -27.67
CA SER A 7 -2.45 66.26 -27.76
C SER A 7 -2.84 65.27 -26.65
N GLY A 8 -3.33 64.11 -27.08
CA GLY A 8 -3.91 63.07 -26.24
C GLY A 8 -2.85 62.23 -25.53
N ARG A 9 -3.07 61.99 -24.25
CA ARG A 9 -2.51 60.84 -23.53
C ARG A 9 -3.45 59.65 -23.73
N SER A 10 -3.05 58.68 -24.53
CA SER A 10 -3.68 57.36 -24.56
C SER A 10 -3.37 56.62 -23.25
N ARG A 11 -4.34 56.59 -22.32
CA ARG A 11 -4.34 55.58 -21.27
C ARG A 11 -4.77 54.27 -21.92
N LEU A 12 -3.88 53.28 -22.00
CA LEU A 12 -4.28 51.91 -22.32
C LEU A 12 -5.30 51.43 -21.27
N SER A 13 -6.57 51.37 -21.66
CA SER A 13 -7.66 50.86 -20.83
C SER A 13 -7.65 49.33 -20.85
N PHE A 14 -6.77 48.72 -20.05
CA PHE A 14 -6.74 47.26 -19.90
C PHE A 14 -7.78 46.70 -18.91
N PHE A 15 -8.61 47.54 -18.27
CA PHE A 15 -9.45 47.11 -17.14
C PHE A 15 -10.94 47.49 -17.24
N ASN A 16 -11.58 47.34 -18.40
CA ASN A 16 -13.04 47.46 -18.54
C ASN A 16 -13.65 46.26 -19.28
N LEU A 17 -13.36 45.04 -18.83
CA LEU A 17 -14.05 43.83 -19.31
C LEU A 17 -15.08 43.41 -18.28
N SER A 18 -16.31 43.14 -18.74
CA SER A 18 -17.33 42.54 -17.88
C SER A 18 -16.90 41.12 -17.47
N PRO A 19 -17.33 40.60 -16.30
CA PRO A 19 -17.04 39.23 -15.89
C PRO A 19 -17.38 38.17 -16.96
N GLY A 20 -18.46 38.38 -17.73
CA GLY A 20 -18.85 37.51 -18.84
C GLY A 20 -17.88 37.56 -20.03
N GLN A 21 -17.33 38.73 -20.36
CA GLN A 21 -16.32 38.87 -21.42
C GLN A 21 -14.96 38.29 -21.01
N LEU A 22 -14.60 38.39 -19.72
CA LEU A 22 -13.47 37.66 -19.16
C LEU A 22 -13.69 36.15 -19.29
N PHE A 23 -14.84 35.64 -18.86
CA PHE A 23 -15.15 34.20 -18.91
C PHE A 23 -15.06 33.64 -20.35
N VAL A 24 -15.69 34.29 -21.33
CA VAL A 24 -15.66 33.84 -22.73
C VAL A 24 -14.23 33.89 -23.30
N ARG A 25 -13.44 34.91 -22.96
CA ARG A 25 -12.03 35.00 -23.41
C ARG A 25 -11.13 33.92 -22.80
N PHE A 26 -11.38 33.52 -21.57
CA PHE A 26 -10.59 32.48 -20.89
C PHE A 26 -11.14 31.07 -21.06
N LEU A 27 -12.34 30.90 -21.61
CA LEU A 27 -13.00 29.59 -21.78
C LEU A 27 -12.13 28.55 -22.53
N PRO A 28 -11.44 28.87 -23.64
CA PRO A 28 -10.56 27.90 -24.30
C PRO A 28 -9.39 27.44 -23.42
N ALA A 29 -8.80 28.36 -22.65
CA ALA A 29 -7.73 28.05 -21.71
C ALA A 29 -8.25 27.19 -20.55
N ILE A 30 -9.44 27.49 -20.02
CA ILE A 30 -10.09 26.71 -18.97
C ILE A 30 -10.41 25.29 -19.47
N ILE A 31 -10.94 25.15 -20.69
CA ILE A 31 -11.22 23.84 -21.31
C ILE A 31 -9.92 23.06 -21.53
N TYR A 32 -8.88 23.71 -22.07
CA TYR A 32 -7.59 23.05 -22.31
C TYR A 32 -6.90 22.62 -21.01
N THR A 33 -6.85 23.49 -20.00
CA THR A 33 -6.32 23.14 -18.68
C THR A 33 -7.15 22.03 -18.03
N GLY A 34 -8.49 22.08 -18.13
CA GLY A 34 -9.37 21.01 -17.68
C GLY A 34 -9.13 19.69 -18.39
N TYR A 35 -8.88 19.71 -19.70
CA TYR A 35 -8.54 18.54 -20.51
C TYR A 35 -7.18 17.94 -20.16
N ILE A 36 -6.13 18.75 -20.01
CA ILE A 36 -4.80 18.28 -19.59
C ILE A 36 -4.87 17.69 -18.18
N TYR A 37 -5.63 18.35 -17.30
CA TYR A 37 -5.86 17.89 -15.94
C TYR A 37 -6.64 16.56 -15.87
N SER A 38 -7.59 16.32 -16.77
CA SER A 38 -8.37 15.07 -16.80
C SER A 38 -7.70 13.92 -17.54
N SER A 39 -6.94 14.21 -18.60
CA SER A 39 -6.35 13.21 -19.50
C SER A 39 -4.98 12.67 -19.09
N ARG A 40 -4.29 13.34 -18.16
CA ARG A 40 -2.98 12.88 -17.64
C ARG A 40 -3.10 12.38 -16.21
N GLY A 41 -2.16 11.53 -15.80
CA GLY A 41 -2.11 11.03 -14.43
C GLY A 41 -1.79 12.12 -13.39
N PRO A 42 -2.08 11.85 -12.11
CA PRO A 42 -1.96 12.78 -10.98
C PRO A 42 -0.54 13.28 -10.69
N PHE A 43 0.51 12.54 -11.03
CA PHE A 43 1.88 12.84 -10.57
C PHE A 43 2.72 13.61 -11.61
N GLN A 44 2.05 14.46 -12.40
CA GLN A 44 2.73 15.36 -13.33
C GLN A 44 3.37 16.55 -12.60
N PRO A 45 4.48 17.11 -13.13
CA PRO A 45 5.04 18.36 -12.61
C PRO A 45 4.00 19.49 -12.61
N ALA A 46 4.08 20.40 -11.63
CA ALA A 46 3.13 21.51 -11.48
C ALA A 46 3.06 22.43 -12.71
N THR A 47 4.18 22.64 -13.40
CA THR A 47 4.26 23.40 -14.66
C THR A 47 3.46 22.75 -15.78
N CYS A 48 3.52 21.42 -15.86
CA CYS A 48 2.76 20.65 -16.84
C CYS A 48 1.26 20.68 -16.53
N THR A 49 0.88 20.62 -15.26
CA THR A 49 -0.53 20.64 -14.82
C THR A 49 -1.21 22.00 -15.00
N SER A 50 -0.49 23.10 -14.80
CA SER A 50 -1.07 24.46 -14.80
C SER A 50 -1.13 25.11 -16.19
N MET A 51 -0.10 24.92 -17.01
CA MET A 51 0.08 25.67 -18.25
C MET A 51 0.36 24.77 -19.46
N GLY A 52 0.50 23.45 -19.28
CA GLY A 52 0.86 22.52 -20.36
C GLY A 52 2.26 22.78 -20.96
N VAL A 53 3.10 23.57 -20.29
CA VAL A 53 4.45 23.94 -20.75
C VAL A 53 5.52 23.18 -19.97
N LYS A 54 6.67 22.94 -20.59
CA LYS A 54 7.81 22.23 -19.98
C LYS A 54 7.44 20.85 -19.40
N CYS A 55 6.46 20.16 -19.99
CA CYS A 55 6.16 18.77 -19.66
C CYS A 55 7.37 17.92 -20.07
N PRO A 56 8.09 17.29 -19.13
CA PRO A 56 9.24 16.46 -19.49
C PRO A 56 8.76 15.29 -20.36
N PHE A 57 9.47 15.02 -21.45
CA PHE A 57 9.35 13.72 -22.10
C PHE A 57 9.76 12.66 -21.08
N VAL A 58 8.87 11.71 -20.80
CA VAL A 58 9.21 10.55 -19.97
C VAL A 58 9.91 9.58 -20.90
N THR A 59 11.23 9.58 -20.91
CA THR A 59 11.95 8.41 -21.39
C THR A 59 11.78 7.36 -20.31
N ASN A 60 11.06 6.27 -20.61
CA ASN A 60 10.88 5.19 -19.66
C ASN A 60 12.22 4.48 -19.46
N HIS A 61 12.93 4.89 -18.40
CA HIS A 61 14.09 4.16 -17.91
C HIS A 61 13.55 3.00 -17.08
N ILE A 62 13.71 1.78 -17.59
CA ILE A 62 13.45 0.54 -16.87
C ILE A 62 14.74 -0.26 -16.81
N THR A 63 15.10 -0.71 -15.63
CA THR A 63 16.28 -1.54 -15.37
C THR A 63 15.89 -2.76 -14.56
N GLY A 64 16.70 -3.80 -14.62
CA GLY A 64 16.48 -5.06 -13.91
C GLY A 64 16.23 -6.24 -14.84
N ILE A 65 15.53 -7.24 -14.33
CA ILE A 65 15.38 -8.57 -14.93
C ILE A 65 13.95 -8.73 -15.49
N LEU A 66 13.87 -9.23 -16.72
CA LEU A 66 12.66 -9.77 -17.32
C LEU A 66 12.99 -11.11 -17.97
N GLU A 67 12.56 -12.19 -17.36
CA GLU A 67 12.63 -13.53 -17.94
C GLU A 67 11.32 -13.86 -18.66
N ARG A 68 11.41 -14.74 -19.67
CA ARG A 68 10.25 -15.22 -20.45
C ARG A 68 9.38 -14.07 -21.01
N PRO A 69 9.99 -13.12 -21.76
CA PRO A 69 9.31 -11.92 -22.25
C PRO A 69 8.08 -12.21 -23.12
N GLU A 70 8.01 -13.38 -23.76
CA GLU A 70 6.86 -13.85 -24.53
C GLU A 70 5.57 -13.97 -23.70
N TYR A 71 5.67 -14.20 -22.40
CA TYR A 71 4.53 -14.23 -21.48
C TYR A 71 4.41 -12.93 -20.65
N TYR A 72 5.53 -12.47 -20.08
CA TYR A 72 5.56 -11.42 -19.07
C TYR A 72 5.80 -10.02 -19.64
N GLY A 73 6.18 -9.88 -20.92
CA GLY A 73 6.45 -8.58 -21.55
C GLY A 73 5.26 -7.62 -21.52
N GLN A 74 4.02 -8.13 -21.55
CA GLN A 74 2.82 -7.30 -21.42
C GLN A 74 2.66 -6.67 -20.03
N VAL A 75 3.22 -7.28 -18.99
CA VAL A 75 3.22 -6.73 -17.62
C VAL A 75 4.13 -5.51 -17.59
N ILE A 76 5.33 -5.64 -18.17
CA ILE A 76 6.29 -4.54 -18.30
C ILE A 76 5.75 -3.40 -19.17
N GLY A 77 5.09 -3.72 -20.28
CA GLY A 77 4.43 -2.72 -21.11
C GLY A 77 3.40 -1.90 -20.32
N TYR A 78 2.57 -2.54 -19.50
CA TYR A 78 1.63 -1.82 -18.64
C TYR A 78 2.33 -1.03 -17.54
N TYR A 79 3.36 -1.59 -16.91
CA TYR A 79 4.06 -0.90 -15.81
C TYR A 79 4.73 0.38 -16.30
N THR A 80 5.45 0.32 -17.42
CA THR A 80 6.09 1.49 -18.04
C THR A 80 5.07 2.50 -18.56
N ASP A 81 3.89 2.06 -18.98
CA ASP A 81 2.75 2.92 -19.34
C ASP A 81 2.24 3.74 -18.14
N LEU A 82 2.21 3.18 -16.92
CA LEU A 82 1.82 3.91 -15.71
C LEU A 82 2.74 5.11 -15.46
N ILE A 83 4.04 4.93 -15.66
CA ILE A 83 5.07 5.98 -15.50
C ILE A 83 4.94 7.01 -16.63
N ALA A 84 4.82 6.58 -17.88
CA ALA A 84 4.66 7.47 -19.03
C ALA A 84 3.42 8.36 -18.92
N LYS A 85 2.32 7.83 -18.38
CA LYS A 85 1.07 8.54 -18.15
C LYS A 85 1.08 9.37 -16.85
N ALA A 86 2.11 9.24 -16.02
CA ALA A 86 2.21 9.77 -14.65
C ALA A 86 1.05 9.36 -13.73
N GLU A 87 0.52 8.17 -14.00
CA GLU A 87 -0.34 7.44 -13.06
C GLU A 87 0.46 6.90 -11.88
N ASP A 88 1.73 6.63 -12.13
CA ASP A 88 2.76 6.40 -11.13
C ASP A 88 3.96 7.33 -11.41
N LEU A 89 4.82 7.54 -10.41
CA LEU A 89 6.00 8.40 -10.50
C LEU A 89 7.30 7.58 -10.58
N GLY A 90 7.43 6.59 -9.69
CA GLY A 90 8.57 5.69 -9.65
C GLY A 90 8.33 4.55 -8.65
N GLY A 91 8.98 3.43 -8.89
CA GLY A 91 8.77 2.25 -8.07
C GLY A 91 9.55 1.03 -8.53
N SER A 92 9.24 -0.09 -7.89
CA SER A 92 9.74 -1.41 -8.24
C SER A 92 8.60 -2.42 -8.36
N LEU A 93 8.79 -3.39 -9.24
CA LEU A 93 7.90 -4.53 -9.44
C LEU A 93 8.75 -5.80 -9.45
N ALA A 94 8.41 -6.74 -8.58
CA ALA A 94 9.06 -8.04 -8.52
C ALA A 94 8.03 -9.17 -8.55
N VAL A 95 8.31 -10.20 -9.33
CA VAL A 95 7.50 -11.39 -9.49
C VAL A 95 8.42 -12.59 -9.52
N PHE A 96 8.17 -13.52 -8.63
CA PHE A 96 8.81 -14.82 -8.56
C PHE A 96 7.81 -15.88 -8.96
N VAL A 97 8.25 -16.88 -9.70
CA VAL A 97 7.46 -18.05 -10.09
C VAL A 97 8.25 -19.29 -9.75
N ASP A 98 7.65 -20.16 -8.94
CA ASP A 98 8.26 -21.39 -8.44
C ASP A 98 9.64 -21.12 -7.79
N GLY A 99 9.74 -20.00 -7.06
CA GLY A 99 10.96 -19.56 -6.38
C GLY A 99 12.03 -18.91 -7.27
N HIS A 100 11.75 -18.66 -8.55
CA HIS A 100 12.70 -17.99 -9.46
C HIS A 100 12.19 -16.60 -9.89
N PRO A 101 13.03 -15.54 -9.88
CA PRO A 101 12.62 -14.22 -10.31
C PRO A 101 12.37 -14.20 -11.82
N VAL A 102 11.21 -13.66 -12.22
CA VAL A 102 10.81 -13.55 -13.64
C VAL A 102 10.54 -12.12 -14.06
N ILE A 103 10.20 -11.29 -13.09
CA ILE A 103 10.23 -9.84 -13.20
C ILE A 103 10.95 -9.36 -11.95
N ASP A 104 11.95 -8.51 -12.09
CA ASP A 104 12.51 -7.75 -10.98
C ASP A 104 13.06 -6.44 -11.52
N VAL A 105 12.20 -5.42 -11.57
CA VAL A 105 12.44 -4.20 -12.33
C VAL A 105 12.17 -2.94 -11.53
N TYR A 106 12.90 -1.90 -11.89
CA TYR A 106 12.83 -0.56 -11.31
C TYR A 106 12.61 0.44 -12.42
N THR A 107 11.76 1.44 -12.19
CA THR A 107 11.49 2.45 -13.21
C THR A 107 10.97 3.75 -12.60
N GLY A 108 11.09 4.84 -13.35
CA GLY A 108 10.60 6.16 -12.96
C GLY A 108 11.59 6.92 -12.08
N PHE A 109 11.07 7.77 -11.20
CA PHE A 109 11.86 8.78 -10.49
C PHE A 109 11.52 8.86 -9.01
N LYS A 110 12.47 9.27 -8.18
CA LYS A 110 12.28 9.55 -6.73
C LYS A 110 11.58 10.88 -6.48
N ASP A 111 11.58 11.80 -7.45
CA ASP A 111 11.11 13.18 -7.30
C ASP A 111 10.21 13.64 -8.46
N LEU A 112 9.28 14.56 -8.17
CA LEU A 112 8.36 15.14 -9.16
C LEU A 112 9.06 15.97 -10.25
N ALA A 113 10.27 16.49 -9.97
CA ALA A 113 11.06 17.18 -10.98
C ALA A 113 11.76 16.22 -11.95
N ARG A 114 11.70 14.91 -11.68
CA ARG A 114 12.28 13.82 -12.47
C ARG A 114 13.79 13.98 -12.65
N THR A 115 14.48 14.28 -11.56
CA THR A 115 15.93 14.50 -11.52
C THR A 115 16.71 13.32 -10.95
N GLN A 116 16.05 12.48 -10.15
CA GLN A 116 16.64 11.30 -9.51
C GLN A 116 15.89 10.06 -9.95
N LEU A 117 16.59 9.09 -10.53
CA LEU A 117 15.99 7.83 -10.94
C LEU A 117 15.57 7.01 -9.72
N TYR A 118 14.48 6.24 -9.88
CA TYR A 118 14.16 5.16 -8.97
C TYR A 118 14.89 3.91 -9.47
N ASP A 119 15.75 3.33 -8.64
CA ASP A 119 16.65 2.23 -9.02
C ASP A 119 16.66 1.09 -8.00
N ASN A 120 17.57 0.12 -8.20
CA ASN A 120 17.70 -1.09 -7.39
C ASN A 120 18.22 -0.85 -5.96
N THR A 121 18.73 0.34 -5.66
CA THR A 121 19.14 0.71 -4.30
C THR A 121 18.02 1.38 -3.53
N THR A 122 16.96 1.81 -4.23
CA THR A 122 15.91 2.67 -3.68
C THR A 122 14.94 1.89 -2.80
N LEU A 123 14.78 2.35 -1.57
CA LEU A 123 13.83 1.83 -0.60
C LEU A 123 12.56 2.68 -0.54
N GLN A 124 11.46 2.08 -0.09
CA GLN A 124 10.17 2.74 0.03
C GLN A 124 9.45 2.36 1.31
N GLN A 125 8.75 3.33 1.91
CA GLN A 125 7.74 3.09 2.93
C GLN A 125 6.55 2.33 2.34
N VAL A 126 6.30 1.08 2.77
CA VAL A 126 5.24 0.20 2.22
C VAL A 126 3.98 0.12 3.10
N TYR A 127 3.91 0.94 4.13
CA TYR A 127 2.77 1.03 5.06
C TYR A 127 2.26 -0.37 5.49
N SER A 128 0.95 -0.61 5.36
CA SER A 128 0.33 -1.83 5.80
C SER A 128 0.77 -3.08 5.05
N SER A 129 1.41 -2.99 3.88
CA SER A 129 2.05 -4.17 3.26
C SER A 129 3.04 -4.85 4.22
N GLY A 130 3.62 -4.09 5.16
CA GLY A 130 4.45 -4.64 6.24
C GLY A 130 3.74 -5.68 7.11
N LYS A 131 2.40 -5.67 7.21
CA LYS A 131 1.64 -6.70 7.94
C LYS A 131 1.82 -8.11 7.36
N ALA A 132 2.16 -8.21 6.06
CA ALA A 132 2.50 -9.49 5.47
C ALA A 132 3.78 -10.08 6.11
N VAL A 133 4.83 -9.26 6.23
CA VAL A 133 6.10 -9.63 6.86
C VAL A 133 5.94 -9.80 8.38
N GLU A 134 5.18 -8.91 9.02
CA GLU A 134 4.78 -9.02 10.43
C GLU A 134 4.15 -10.39 10.72
N GLY A 135 3.17 -10.81 9.90
CA GLY A 135 2.55 -12.13 10.01
C GLY A 135 3.53 -13.29 9.82
N ILE A 136 4.52 -13.15 8.91
CA ILE A 136 5.55 -14.16 8.68
C ILE A 136 6.42 -14.32 9.94
N ILE A 137 6.82 -13.21 10.56
CA ILE A 137 7.62 -13.24 11.78
C ILE A 137 6.83 -13.87 12.93
N ILE A 138 5.54 -13.55 13.08
CA ILE A 138 4.68 -14.23 14.06
C ILE A 138 4.57 -15.73 13.77
N ALA A 139 4.35 -16.13 12.51
CA ALA A 139 4.30 -17.53 12.12
C ALA A 139 5.62 -18.26 12.41
N ARG A 140 6.78 -17.61 12.21
CA ARG A 140 8.10 -18.17 12.59
C ARG A 140 8.22 -18.37 14.09
N LEU A 141 7.74 -17.43 14.90
CA LEU A 141 7.74 -17.58 16.36
C LEU A 141 6.79 -18.70 16.82
N VAL A 142 5.68 -18.94 16.10
CA VAL A 142 4.81 -20.11 16.30
C VAL A 142 5.53 -21.39 15.92
N ASP A 143 6.23 -21.41 14.78
CA ASP A 143 7.02 -22.55 14.31
C ASP A 143 8.12 -22.95 15.32
N GLN A 144 8.69 -21.95 16.00
CA GLN A 144 9.68 -22.10 17.07
C GLN A 144 9.07 -22.49 18.43
N GLY A 145 7.74 -22.61 18.53
CA GLY A 145 7.02 -22.91 19.77
C GLY A 145 7.03 -21.78 20.80
N LYS A 146 7.38 -20.54 20.41
CA LYS A 146 7.41 -19.36 21.30
C LYS A 146 6.05 -18.68 21.41
N LEU A 147 5.22 -18.82 20.37
CA LEU A 147 3.86 -18.29 20.32
C LEU A 147 2.89 -19.41 19.92
N ASP A 148 1.62 -19.24 20.28
CA ASP A 148 0.51 -20.07 19.82
C ASP A 148 -0.65 -19.14 19.46
N TYR A 149 -1.21 -19.32 18.27
CA TYR A 149 -2.37 -18.57 17.80
C TYR A 149 -3.60 -18.74 18.72
N GLU A 150 -3.71 -19.88 19.40
CA GLU A 150 -4.83 -20.22 20.28
C GLU A 150 -4.62 -19.79 21.73
N ALA A 151 -3.38 -19.48 22.12
CA ALA A 151 -3.08 -19.00 23.47
C ALA A 151 -3.68 -17.62 23.71
N LYS A 152 -4.10 -17.38 24.95
CA LYS A 152 -4.56 -16.04 25.36
C LYS A 152 -3.35 -15.12 25.45
N ILE A 153 -3.49 -13.87 25.01
CA ILE A 153 -2.41 -12.88 25.07
C ILE A 153 -1.92 -12.69 26.52
N VAL A 154 -2.81 -12.85 27.51
CA VAL A 154 -2.46 -12.74 28.94
C VAL A 154 -1.46 -13.79 29.43
N GLU A 155 -1.27 -14.89 28.71
CA GLU A 155 -0.25 -15.89 29.03
C GLU A 155 1.16 -15.37 28.74
N TYR A 156 1.29 -14.47 27.75
CA TYR A 156 2.54 -13.80 27.41
C TYR A 156 2.67 -12.45 28.10
N TRP A 157 1.54 -11.75 28.27
CA TRP A 157 1.47 -10.38 28.77
C TRP A 157 0.30 -10.21 29.74
N PRO A 158 0.47 -10.52 31.04
CA PRO A 158 -0.62 -10.51 32.03
C PRO A 158 -1.36 -9.17 32.12
N GLU A 159 -0.65 -8.05 32.04
CA GLU A 159 -1.22 -6.71 32.13
C GLU A 159 -2.15 -6.39 30.95
N PHE A 160 -2.03 -7.09 29.80
CA PHE A 160 -2.96 -6.95 28.70
C PHE A 160 -4.41 -7.27 29.11
N GLY A 161 -4.63 -8.15 30.08
CA GLY A 161 -5.95 -8.61 30.51
C GLY A 161 -6.85 -7.52 31.12
N GLN A 162 -6.31 -6.33 31.38
CA GLN A 162 -7.08 -5.19 31.86
C GLN A 162 -8.24 -4.83 30.92
N ASN A 163 -9.31 -4.27 31.48
CA ASN A 163 -10.42 -3.64 30.75
C ASN A 163 -11.09 -4.53 29.68
N GLY A 164 -11.37 -5.79 30.03
CA GLY A 164 -12.19 -6.72 29.24
C GLY A 164 -11.43 -7.45 28.13
N LYS A 165 -10.11 -7.62 28.27
CA LYS A 165 -9.22 -8.24 27.27
C LYS A 165 -8.65 -9.59 27.72
N GLU A 166 -9.04 -10.08 28.89
CA GLU A 166 -8.47 -11.28 29.53
C GLU A 166 -8.66 -12.59 28.74
N ASN A 167 -9.58 -12.61 27.77
CA ASN A 167 -9.87 -13.80 26.96
C ASN A 167 -9.43 -13.69 25.49
N VAL A 168 -8.83 -12.57 25.10
CA VAL A 168 -8.36 -12.35 23.73
C VAL A 168 -7.17 -13.25 23.43
N ARG A 169 -7.25 -13.97 22.31
CA ARG A 169 -6.18 -14.84 21.80
C ARG A 169 -5.26 -14.12 20.84
N LEU A 170 -4.07 -14.69 20.60
CA LEU A 170 -3.16 -14.15 19.59
C LEU A 170 -3.82 -14.09 18.21
N ARG A 171 -4.53 -15.14 17.78
CA ARG A 171 -5.26 -15.12 16.50
C ARG A 171 -6.27 -13.97 16.40
N ASP A 172 -6.93 -13.60 17.51
CA ASP A 172 -7.94 -12.54 17.51
C ASP A 172 -7.25 -11.20 17.20
N LEU A 173 -6.02 -10.98 17.67
CA LEU A 173 -5.23 -9.82 17.28
C LEU A 173 -4.79 -9.88 15.81
N MET A 174 -4.36 -11.05 15.32
CA MET A 174 -3.94 -11.25 13.93
C MET A 174 -5.09 -10.97 12.94
N VAL A 175 -6.31 -11.40 13.27
CA VAL A 175 -7.51 -11.26 12.41
C VAL A 175 -8.35 -10.03 12.74
N HIS A 176 -7.80 -9.08 13.49
CA HIS A 176 -8.42 -7.79 13.82
C HIS A 176 -9.70 -7.88 14.67
N GLU A 177 -9.83 -8.91 15.50
CA GLU A 177 -10.97 -9.18 16.38
C GLU A 177 -10.68 -8.95 17.88
N SER A 178 -9.47 -8.51 18.23
CA SER A 178 -9.03 -8.28 19.63
C SER A 178 -9.62 -7.04 20.31
N GLY A 179 -10.44 -6.26 19.60
CA GLY A 179 -11.15 -5.11 20.16
C GLY A 179 -10.29 -3.91 20.54
N VAL A 180 -9.07 -3.79 20.00
CA VAL A 180 -8.17 -2.65 20.23
C VAL A 180 -7.72 -1.93 18.94
N PRO A 181 -8.64 -1.61 18.00
CA PRO A 181 -8.29 -1.07 16.67
C PRO A 181 -7.71 0.35 16.70
N ALA A 182 -7.90 1.07 17.82
CA ALA A 182 -7.40 2.42 18.06
C ALA A 182 -7.19 2.61 19.58
N LEU A 183 -6.45 3.65 19.96
CA LEU A 183 -6.33 4.06 21.36
C LEU A 183 -7.44 5.08 21.71
N ASP A 184 -8.03 5.01 22.90
CA ASP A 184 -9.12 5.91 23.33
C ASP A 184 -8.63 7.27 23.84
N ASP A 185 -7.37 7.34 24.26
CA ASP A 185 -6.79 8.50 24.93
C ASP A 185 -5.90 9.38 24.01
N GLU A 186 -5.99 9.22 22.69
CA GLU A 186 -5.23 10.03 21.72
C GLU A 186 -5.50 11.55 21.84
N ASP A 187 -6.63 11.90 22.47
CA ASP A 187 -7.17 13.25 22.58
C ASP A 187 -6.82 13.97 23.88
N LYS A 188 -6.17 13.29 24.83
CA LYS A 188 -5.82 13.87 26.14
C LYS A 188 -4.48 14.62 26.07
N LEU A 189 -4.22 15.48 27.06
CA LEU A 189 -3.07 16.42 27.14
C LEU A 189 -1.68 15.74 26.99
N ASP A 190 -1.58 14.42 27.16
CA ASP A 190 -0.43 13.57 26.77
C ASP A 190 -0.63 12.98 25.35
N ALA A 191 -0.78 13.86 24.36
CA ALA A 191 -1.02 13.48 22.97
C ALA A 191 0.06 12.52 22.46
N LEU A 192 -0.34 11.50 21.69
CA LEU A 192 0.60 10.61 20.99
C LEU A 192 1.57 11.47 20.17
N SER A 193 2.86 11.35 20.50
CA SER A 193 3.98 11.97 19.82
C SER A 193 5.04 10.92 19.53
N TRP A 194 5.93 11.16 18.57
CA TRP A 194 7.06 10.26 18.31
C TRP A 194 7.87 9.98 19.57
N ALA A 195 8.13 11.00 20.41
CA ALA A 195 8.82 10.84 21.69
C ALA A 195 8.08 9.93 22.67
N SER A 196 6.75 10.06 22.78
CA SER A 196 5.96 9.20 23.68
C SER A 196 5.95 7.73 23.25
N LEU A 197 6.14 7.44 21.96
CA LEU A 197 6.22 6.08 21.43
C LEU A 197 7.57 5.42 21.73
N LEU A 198 8.61 6.20 22.03
CA LEU A 198 9.95 5.72 22.39
C LEU A 198 10.10 5.42 23.89
N ASP A 199 9.19 5.90 24.75
CA ASP A 199 9.13 5.52 26.17
C ASP A 199 8.45 4.14 26.29
N GLU A 200 9.24 3.08 26.10
CA GLU A 200 8.74 1.71 26.03
C GLU A 200 7.85 1.32 27.21
N LYS A 201 8.24 1.71 28.44
CA LYS A 201 7.49 1.37 29.65
C LYS A 201 6.14 2.06 29.66
N LYS A 202 6.11 3.39 29.49
CA LYS A 202 4.84 4.14 29.50
C LYS A 202 3.95 3.74 28.34
N PHE A 203 4.53 3.45 27.17
CA PHE A 203 3.76 3.03 26.02
C PHE A 203 3.16 1.64 26.22
N SER A 204 3.91 0.68 26.76
CA SER A 204 3.39 -0.63 27.17
C SER A 204 2.24 -0.51 28.19
N GLU A 205 2.41 0.30 29.25
CA GLU A 205 1.37 0.56 30.26
C GLU A 205 0.12 1.22 29.65
N ARG A 206 0.29 2.05 28.60
CA ARG A 206 -0.82 2.67 27.86
C ARG A 206 -1.57 1.64 27.02
N LEU A 207 -0.86 0.82 26.25
CA LEU A 207 -1.44 -0.26 25.44
C LEU A 207 -2.22 -1.25 26.33
N ALA A 208 -1.65 -1.68 27.45
CA ALA A 208 -2.30 -2.59 28.40
C ALA A 208 -3.64 -2.03 28.91
N ARG A 209 -3.71 -0.72 29.19
CA ARG A 209 -4.91 -0.05 29.70
C ARG A 209 -5.97 0.21 28.64
N GLN A 210 -5.71 0.05 27.34
CA GLN A 210 -6.71 0.26 26.31
C GLN A 210 -7.94 -0.65 26.55
N PRO A 211 -9.16 -0.11 26.72
CA PRO A 211 -10.37 -0.93 26.84
C PRO A 211 -10.69 -1.71 25.56
N HIS A 212 -11.29 -2.89 25.72
CA HIS A 212 -11.87 -3.60 24.59
C HIS A 212 -13.11 -2.86 24.07
N VAL A 213 -13.05 -2.30 22.85
CA VAL A 213 -14.10 -1.41 22.34
C VAL A 213 -15.46 -2.10 22.10
N PHE A 214 -15.45 -3.44 22.00
CA PHE A 214 -16.65 -4.28 21.89
C PHE A 214 -16.95 -5.15 23.12
N ALA A 215 -16.48 -4.74 24.32
CA ALA A 215 -16.76 -5.43 25.58
C ALA A 215 -16.44 -6.95 25.57
N GLY A 216 -15.25 -7.31 25.08
CA GLY A 216 -14.75 -8.68 25.01
C GLY A 216 -15.31 -9.53 23.86
N LYS A 217 -16.23 -8.99 23.04
CA LYS A 217 -16.81 -9.74 21.92
C LYS A 217 -15.87 -9.70 20.69
N PRO A 218 -15.48 -10.87 20.14
CA PRO A 218 -14.72 -10.92 18.88
C PRO A 218 -15.49 -10.21 17.78
N THR A 219 -14.96 -9.07 17.33
CA THR A 219 -15.60 -8.21 16.33
C THR A 219 -14.52 -7.64 15.42
N ARG A 220 -14.64 -7.88 14.12
CA ARG A 220 -13.61 -7.47 13.15
C ARG A 220 -13.59 -5.97 12.99
N ALA A 221 -12.48 -5.35 13.35
CA ALA A 221 -12.26 -3.92 13.22
C ALA A 221 -10.79 -3.68 12.90
N TYR A 222 -10.48 -3.21 11.69
CA TYR A 222 -9.12 -3.11 11.21
C TYR A 222 -8.20 -2.30 12.13
N HIS A 223 -7.18 -2.96 12.65
CA HIS A 223 -6.14 -2.37 13.49
C HIS A 223 -5.03 -1.84 12.58
N ALA A 224 -5.25 -0.69 11.95
CA ALA A 224 -4.33 -0.17 10.94
C ALA A 224 -2.92 0.07 11.48
N ILE A 225 -2.84 0.52 12.73
CA ILE A 225 -1.58 0.86 13.41
C ILE A 225 -1.38 0.00 14.65
N THR A 226 -2.40 -0.12 15.51
CA THR A 226 -2.26 -0.71 16.84
C THR A 226 -1.86 -2.18 16.83
N ARG A 227 -2.22 -2.97 15.80
CA ARG A 227 -1.84 -4.39 15.70
C ARG A 227 -0.33 -4.57 15.85
N GLY A 228 0.45 -3.78 15.12
CA GLY A 228 1.91 -3.88 15.17
C GLY A 228 2.49 -3.50 16.53
N TRP A 229 1.90 -2.52 17.22
CA TRP A 229 2.34 -2.13 18.56
C TRP A 229 2.05 -3.21 19.61
N PHE A 230 0.84 -3.78 19.59
CA PHE A 230 0.48 -4.89 20.48
C PHE A 230 1.33 -6.13 20.19
N LEU A 231 1.56 -6.45 18.91
CA LEU A 231 2.42 -7.58 18.53
C LEU A 231 3.87 -7.38 18.95
N ASN A 232 4.45 -6.19 18.77
CA ASN A 232 5.80 -5.90 19.26
C ASN A 232 5.94 -6.13 20.76
N GLU A 233 4.94 -5.70 21.53
CA GLU A 233 4.96 -5.82 22.98
C GLU A 233 4.80 -7.29 23.45
N ILE A 234 4.07 -8.12 22.68
CA ILE A 234 4.00 -9.58 22.88
C ILE A 234 5.35 -10.22 22.52
N VAL A 235 5.90 -9.90 21.34
CA VAL A 235 7.16 -10.47 20.83
C VAL A 235 8.32 -10.18 21.77
N LYS A 236 8.44 -8.96 22.30
CA LYS A 236 9.47 -8.61 23.30
C LYS A 236 9.40 -9.47 24.56
N ARG A 237 8.21 -9.93 24.97
CA ARG A 237 8.07 -10.77 26.18
C ARG A 237 8.44 -12.22 25.95
N VAL A 238 8.29 -12.73 24.73
CA VAL A 238 8.56 -14.14 24.42
C VAL A 238 9.93 -14.36 23.79
N ASP A 239 10.54 -13.34 23.19
CA ASP A 239 11.92 -13.41 22.70
C ASP A 239 12.91 -13.32 23.88
N SER A 240 13.82 -14.27 23.97
CA SER A 240 14.77 -14.37 25.09
C SER A 240 15.75 -13.20 25.19
N LYS A 241 15.93 -12.43 24.11
CA LYS A 241 16.77 -11.23 24.08
C LYS A 241 15.93 -9.95 24.22
N GLY A 242 14.61 -10.06 24.41
CA GLY A 242 13.70 -8.93 24.49
C GLY A 242 13.59 -8.13 23.19
N ARG A 243 13.82 -8.76 22.04
CA ARG A 243 13.88 -8.06 20.74
C ARG A 243 12.50 -7.69 20.21
N THR A 244 12.43 -6.62 19.42
CA THR A 244 11.26 -6.26 18.62
C THR A 244 11.14 -7.09 17.34
N ILE A 245 9.99 -7.02 16.66
CA ILE A 245 9.81 -7.62 15.33
C ILE A 245 10.81 -7.02 14.34
N GLY A 246 11.04 -5.70 14.39
CA GLY A 246 12.03 -5.05 13.52
C GLY A 246 13.44 -5.58 13.73
N GLN A 247 13.84 -5.79 14.98
CA GLN A 247 15.13 -6.40 15.31
C GLN A 247 15.22 -7.86 14.86
N ILE A 248 14.15 -8.65 14.96
CA ILE A 248 14.11 -10.03 14.44
C ILE A 248 14.19 -10.04 12.90
N ALA A 249 13.51 -9.11 12.22
CA ALA A 249 13.58 -8.98 10.77
C ALA A 249 15.03 -8.73 10.32
N GLU A 250 15.72 -7.78 10.96
CA GLU A 250 17.09 -7.41 10.59
C GLU A 250 18.14 -8.44 11.04
N GLN A 251 18.00 -9.02 12.24
CA GLN A 251 19.03 -9.88 12.82
C GLN A 251 18.87 -11.35 12.46
N ASP A 252 17.64 -11.80 12.20
CA ASP A 252 17.36 -13.20 11.88
C ASP A 252 17.02 -13.33 10.38
N LEU A 253 15.96 -12.68 9.88
CA LEU A 253 15.54 -12.86 8.47
C LEU A 253 16.60 -12.36 7.48
N MET A 254 17.17 -11.17 7.66
CA MET A 254 18.20 -10.66 6.75
C MET A 254 19.55 -11.41 6.88
N THR A 255 19.75 -12.17 7.97
CA THR A 255 20.91 -13.06 8.10
C THR A 255 20.66 -14.38 7.35
N ASP A 256 19.47 -14.96 7.51
CA ASP A 256 19.07 -16.18 6.81
C ASP A 256 18.92 -15.96 5.30
N TYR A 257 18.52 -14.75 4.90
CA TYR A 257 18.22 -14.36 3.52
C TYR A 257 18.91 -13.01 3.20
N PRO A 258 20.19 -13.03 2.78
CA PRO A 258 21.03 -11.82 2.67
C PRO A 258 20.60 -10.78 1.64
N ASP A 259 19.69 -11.12 0.73
CA ASP A 259 19.12 -10.23 -0.29
C ASP A 259 17.79 -9.58 0.14
N LEU A 260 17.35 -9.84 1.38
CA LEU A 260 16.25 -9.12 1.99
C LEU A 260 16.71 -7.80 2.61
N GLU A 261 15.88 -6.76 2.46
CA GLU A 261 16.05 -5.46 3.11
C GLU A 261 14.77 -5.09 3.86
N LEU A 262 14.78 -5.21 5.20
CA LEU A 262 13.59 -5.09 6.04
C LEU A 262 13.82 -4.14 7.21
N TYR A 263 13.68 -2.83 6.97
CA TYR A 263 13.95 -1.81 7.98
C TYR A 263 12.67 -1.24 8.59
N TYR A 264 12.42 -1.46 9.88
CA TYR A 264 11.22 -0.95 10.55
C TYR A 264 11.45 0.35 11.33
N SER A 265 12.65 0.52 11.87
CA SER A 265 13.09 1.68 12.63
C SER A 265 14.60 1.85 12.48
N LYS A 266 15.13 3.03 12.80
CA LYS A 266 16.57 3.25 12.84
C LYS A 266 17.17 2.48 14.03
N LEU A 267 17.78 1.32 13.76
CA LEU A 267 18.57 0.63 14.76
C LEU A 267 19.92 1.36 14.99
N PRO A 268 20.58 1.18 16.16
CA PRO A 268 21.82 1.88 16.49
C PRO A 268 23.02 1.59 15.58
N LYS A 269 22.94 0.56 14.72
CA LYS A 269 23.97 0.32 13.70
C LYS A 269 23.66 1.22 12.50
N GLU A 270 24.56 2.17 12.23
CA GLU A 270 24.49 3.08 11.09
C GLU A 270 24.36 2.27 9.79
N THR A 271 23.16 2.27 9.25
CA THR A 271 22.81 1.74 7.94
C THR A 271 22.44 2.93 7.07
N ASP A 272 22.82 2.89 5.79
CA ASP A 272 22.60 3.96 4.81
C ASP A 272 21.14 4.05 4.29
N TRP A 273 20.24 3.23 4.83
CA TRP A 273 18.90 3.05 4.28
C TRP A 273 18.08 4.35 4.23
N GLU A 274 18.32 5.29 5.15
CA GLU A 274 17.63 6.58 5.17
C GLU A 274 17.95 7.41 3.92
N GLU A 275 19.19 7.35 3.41
CA GLU A 275 19.61 8.05 2.19
C GLU A 275 19.02 7.40 0.93
N ARG A 276 18.81 6.08 1.00
CA ARG A 276 18.22 5.27 -0.06
C ARG A 276 16.69 5.39 -0.14
N LEU A 277 16.04 5.88 0.92
CA LEU A 277 14.59 6.04 0.98
C LEU A 277 14.07 7.06 -0.06
N SER A 278 13.08 6.66 -0.85
CA SER A 278 12.35 7.58 -1.73
C SER A 278 11.19 8.27 -0.99
N PRO A 279 11.03 9.60 -1.12
CA PRO A 279 9.88 10.30 -0.57
C PRO A 279 8.57 9.84 -1.19
N MET A 280 7.56 9.59 -0.36
CA MET A 280 6.22 9.20 -0.80
C MET A 280 5.39 10.42 -1.22
N HIS A 281 5.09 10.62 -2.50
CA HIS A 281 4.40 11.79 -3.06
C HIS A 281 2.88 11.68 -3.01
N ASP A 282 2.21 12.66 -2.41
CA ASP A 282 0.76 12.64 -2.20
C ASP A 282 -0.04 12.78 -3.50
N TYR A 283 -1.18 12.09 -3.58
CA TYR A 283 -2.21 12.37 -4.57
C TYR A 283 -2.62 13.86 -4.48
N PRO A 284 -2.60 14.64 -5.58
CA PRO A 284 -2.86 16.07 -5.51
C PRO A 284 -4.24 16.39 -4.91
N LEU A 285 -4.29 17.26 -3.90
CA LEU A 285 -5.52 17.64 -3.19
C LEU A 285 -6.61 18.13 -4.14
N LEU A 286 -6.26 18.92 -5.16
CA LEU A 286 -7.22 19.40 -6.15
C LEU A 286 -7.92 18.23 -6.86
N ARG A 287 -7.20 17.14 -7.17
CA ARG A 287 -7.77 15.95 -7.82
C ARG A 287 -8.67 15.18 -6.88
N LEU A 288 -8.29 15.08 -5.61
CA LEU A 288 -9.15 14.50 -4.59
C LEU A 288 -10.46 15.29 -4.43
N LEU A 289 -10.38 16.62 -4.35
CA LEU A 289 -11.57 17.49 -4.29
C LEU A 289 -12.42 17.38 -5.56
N GLY A 290 -11.80 17.30 -6.74
CA GLY A 290 -12.49 17.01 -8.00
C GLY A 290 -13.30 15.72 -7.94
N ARG A 291 -12.73 14.63 -7.39
CA ARG A 291 -13.44 13.35 -7.20
C ARG A 291 -14.57 13.42 -6.16
N LEU A 292 -14.52 14.35 -5.22
CA LEU A 292 -15.59 14.51 -4.22
C LEU A 292 -16.80 15.28 -4.79
N VAL A 293 -16.54 16.26 -5.65
CA VAL A 293 -17.58 17.19 -6.15
C VAL A 293 -18.18 16.72 -7.49
N LEU A 294 -17.41 16.08 -8.36
CA LEU A 294 -17.89 15.65 -9.68
C LEU A 294 -18.80 14.41 -9.58
N PRO A 295 -19.94 14.36 -10.29
CA PRO A 295 -20.76 13.15 -10.40
C PRO A 295 -19.94 11.95 -10.91
N GLN A 296 -20.20 10.77 -10.35
CA GLN A 296 -19.44 9.54 -10.64
C GLN A 296 -19.40 9.17 -12.13
N VAL A 297 -20.47 9.46 -12.87
CA VAL A 297 -20.54 9.26 -14.34
C VAL A 297 -19.54 10.16 -15.09
N MET A 298 -19.22 11.34 -14.56
CA MET A 298 -18.23 12.24 -15.15
C MET A 298 -16.79 11.81 -14.83
N GLN A 299 -16.57 11.14 -13.70
CA GLN A 299 -15.25 10.63 -13.28
C GLN A 299 -14.74 9.50 -14.19
N ASN A 300 -15.66 8.75 -14.82
CA ASN A 300 -15.34 7.67 -15.76
C ASN A 300 -15.40 8.12 -17.24
N SER A 301 -15.58 9.41 -17.52
CA SER A 301 -15.65 9.92 -18.90
C SER A 301 -14.27 10.29 -19.39
N LYS A 302 -13.86 9.88 -20.61
CA LYS A 302 -12.58 10.27 -21.23
C LYS A 302 -12.34 11.79 -21.29
N LEU A 303 -13.40 12.60 -21.15
CA LEU A 303 -13.37 14.05 -21.27
C LEU A 303 -13.07 14.74 -19.92
N PHE A 304 -13.62 14.23 -18.81
CA PHE A 304 -13.49 14.85 -17.47
C PHE A 304 -12.74 13.98 -16.44
N GLY A 305 -12.42 12.72 -16.76
CA GLY A 305 -11.63 11.83 -15.92
C GLY A 305 -10.95 10.71 -16.70
N SER A 306 -10.18 9.88 -16.01
CA SER A 306 -9.62 8.66 -16.61
C SER A 306 -10.53 7.49 -16.28
N PRO A 307 -11.14 6.79 -17.25
CA PRO A 307 -12.05 5.66 -16.99
C PRO A 307 -11.41 4.49 -16.25
N SER A 308 -10.08 4.45 -16.14
CA SER A 308 -9.34 3.45 -15.37
C SER A 308 -9.27 3.76 -13.87
N ILE A 309 -9.72 4.95 -13.45
CA ILE A 309 -9.68 5.38 -12.05
C ILE A 309 -10.98 4.99 -11.35
N LEU A 310 -10.88 4.28 -10.22
CA LEU A 310 -12.05 3.88 -9.46
C LEU A 310 -12.66 5.08 -8.68
N PRO A 311 -13.99 5.08 -8.47
CA PRO A 311 -14.65 6.02 -7.57
C PRO A 311 -14.04 5.99 -6.17
N LEU A 312 -14.14 7.11 -5.45
CA LEU A 312 -13.58 7.22 -4.10
C LEU A 312 -14.25 6.22 -3.14
N HIS A 313 -13.45 5.45 -2.40
CA HIS A 313 -13.94 4.40 -1.52
C HIS A 313 -14.75 4.92 -0.31
N GLN A 314 -15.67 4.11 0.22
CA GLN A 314 -16.46 4.47 1.42
C GLN A 314 -15.58 4.81 2.63
N ILE A 315 -14.42 4.15 2.75
CA ILE A 315 -13.41 4.45 3.78
C ILE A 315 -13.07 5.93 3.78
N VAL A 316 -12.76 6.51 2.61
CA VAL A 316 -12.34 7.91 2.51
C VAL A 316 -13.45 8.83 3.01
N LYS A 317 -14.71 8.55 2.68
CA LYS A 317 -15.86 9.33 3.16
C LYS A 317 -16.02 9.25 4.68
N LYS A 318 -15.83 8.07 5.29
CA LYS A 318 -15.92 7.87 6.74
C LYS A 318 -14.75 8.49 7.50
N SER A 319 -13.54 8.48 6.93
CA SER A 319 -12.35 9.09 7.55
C SER A 319 -12.47 10.60 7.78
N PHE A 320 -13.29 11.32 6.99
CA PHE A 320 -13.56 12.74 7.24
C PHE A 320 -14.51 13.00 8.43
N GLN A 321 -15.09 11.96 9.04
CA GLN A 321 -15.99 12.07 10.19
C GLN A 321 -15.24 11.71 11.49
N SER A 322 -14.68 12.72 12.15
CA SER A 322 -13.71 12.60 13.26
C SER A 322 -14.17 11.84 14.52
N LYS A 323 -15.46 11.52 14.66
CA LYS A 323 -16.02 10.77 15.80
C LYS A 323 -16.19 9.27 15.54
N THR A 324 -15.91 8.79 14.33
CA THR A 324 -16.11 7.38 13.98
C THR A 324 -14.93 6.53 14.42
N LEU A 325 -15.17 5.23 14.68
CA LEU A 325 -14.11 4.25 14.91
C LEU A 325 -13.12 4.22 13.73
N THR A 326 -13.62 4.36 12.51
CA THR A 326 -12.83 4.48 11.28
C THR A 326 -11.83 5.63 11.35
N ALA A 327 -12.27 6.84 11.70
CA ALA A 327 -11.38 8.00 11.78
C ALA A 327 -10.31 7.83 12.85
N ARG A 328 -10.65 7.22 13.99
CA ARG A 328 -9.68 6.93 15.06
C ARG A 328 -8.64 5.89 14.64
N ALA A 329 -9.07 4.83 13.94
CA ALA A 329 -8.17 3.75 13.51
C ALA A 329 -7.29 4.13 12.32
N LEU A 330 -7.81 4.88 11.35
CA LEU A 330 -7.13 5.18 10.07
C LEU A 330 -6.43 6.53 10.02
N THR A 331 -6.86 7.48 10.83
CA THR A 331 -6.31 8.85 10.85
C THR A 331 -6.06 9.28 12.29
N PRO A 332 -5.22 8.54 13.06
CA PRO A 332 -4.94 8.95 14.42
C PRO A 332 -4.24 10.31 14.40
N LYS A 333 -4.46 11.12 15.43
CA LYS A 333 -4.03 12.54 15.44
C LYS A 333 -2.53 12.73 15.25
N PHE A 334 -1.72 11.74 15.63
CA PHE A 334 -0.27 11.77 15.48
C PHE A 334 0.23 11.42 14.07
N ALA A 335 -0.60 10.81 13.20
CA ALA A 335 -0.17 10.34 11.90
C ALA A 335 -1.20 10.49 10.77
N PRO A 336 -1.56 11.71 10.33
CA PRO A 336 -2.62 11.84 9.34
C PRO A 336 -2.14 11.87 7.89
N TRP A 337 -0.82 11.91 7.58
CA TRP A 337 -0.35 12.14 6.20
C TRP A 337 1.00 11.47 5.84
N PRO A 338 1.19 11.02 4.58
CA PRO A 338 2.45 10.43 4.11
C PRO A 338 3.70 11.26 4.40
N ARG A 339 3.57 12.59 4.43
CA ARG A 339 4.65 13.52 4.75
C ARG A 339 5.22 13.37 6.16
N LEU A 340 4.42 12.92 7.13
CA LEU A 340 4.89 12.75 8.51
C LEU A 340 5.79 11.52 8.67
N PHE A 341 5.75 10.58 7.74
CA PHE A 341 6.63 9.41 7.71
C PHE A 341 7.95 9.67 6.98
N ARG A 342 8.28 10.93 6.72
CA ARG A 342 9.53 11.34 6.06
C ARG A 342 10.53 11.97 7.02
N THR A 343 10.19 12.09 8.31
CA THR A 343 11.05 12.78 9.28
C THR A 343 11.91 11.77 10.05
N PRO A 344 13.13 12.14 10.48
CA PRO A 344 13.97 11.26 11.29
C PRO A 344 13.29 10.76 12.57
N GLU A 345 12.45 11.58 13.20
CA GLU A 345 11.71 11.18 14.41
C GLU A 345 10.70 10.07 14.12
N SER A 346 10.05 10.12 12.96
CA SER A 346 9.14 9.05 12.52
C SER A 346 9.90 7.75 12.16
N HIS A 347 11.13 7.88 11.70
CA HIS A 347 12.00 6.75 11.36
C HIS A 347 12.58 6.06 12.61
N ALA A 348 12.71 6.78 13.72
CA ALA A 348 13.14 6.20 14.99
C ALA A 348 12.06 5.31 15.62
N VAL A 349 10.79 5.52 15.29
CA VAL A 349 9.67 4.78 15.88
C VAL A 349 9.36 3.51 15.10
N GLU A 350 9.26 2.40 15.83
CA GLU A 350 8.84 1.12 15.29
C GLU A 350 7.32 0.94 15.40
N GLY A 351 6.65 0.79 14.25
CA GLY A 351 5.25 0.42 14.17
C GLY A 351 5.06 -0.57 13.05
N THR A 352 5.22 -1.86 13.34
CA THR A 352 5.37 -2.93 12.32
C THR A 352 4.21 -3.05 11.33
N SER A 353 3.04 -2.60 11.74
CA SER A 353 1.86 -2.51 10.89
C SER A 353 1.89 -1.38 9.85
N PHE A 354 2.85 -0.47 9.89
CA PHE A 354 2.96 0.65 8.95
C PHE A 354 4.39 1.16 8.67
N SER A 355 5.42 0.80 9.42
CA SER A 355 6.73 1.49 9.41
C SER A 355 7.81 0.80 8.60
N LEU A 356 7.51 -0.30 7.88
CA LEU A 356 8.49 -1.04 7.07
C LEU A 356 8.97 -0.23 5.85
N LYS A 357 10.29 -0.06 5.72
CA LYS A 357 10.99 0.45 4.54
C LYS A 357 11.69 -0.72 3.87
N THR A 358 11.37 -0.95 2.60
CA THR A 358 11.83 -2.12 1.85
C THR A 358 11.69 -1.86 0.34
N ASN A 359 11.92 -2.87 -0.48
CA ASN A 359 11.79 -2.84 -1.93
C ASN A 359 10.86 -3.97 -2.43
N ALA A 360 10.49 -3.97 -3.72
CA ALA A 360 9.62 -5.03 -4.24
C ALA A 360 10.29 -6.41 -4.23
N HIS A 361 11.59 -6.48 -4.51
CA HIS A 361 12.37 -7.72 -4.54
C HIS A 361 12.24 -8.50 -3.23
N SER A 362 12.61 -7.88 -2.11
CA SER A 362 12.62 -8.54 -0.79
C SER A 362 11.23 -9.05 -0.41
N LEU A 363 10.19 -8.28 -0.72
CA LEU A 363 8.81 -8.67 -0.47
C LEU A 363 8.38 -9.84 -1.36
N ALA A 364 8.62 -9.78 -2.67
CA ALA A 364 8.24 -10.85 -3.61
C ALA A 364 9.02 -12.14 -3.34
N ARG A 365 10.27 -12.04 -2.91
CA ARG A 365 11.10 -13.18 -2.48
C ARG A 365 10.47 -13.91 -1.29
N LEU A 366 10.09 -13.20 -0.24
CA LEU A 366 9.36 -13.80 0.90
C LEU A 366 8.03 -14.42 0.44
N MET A 367 7.29 -13.74 -0.44
CA MET A 367 6.04 -14.27 -0.98
C MET A 367 6.24 -15.53 -1.84
N SER A 368 7.40 -15.69 -2.48
CA SER A 368 7.73 -16.90 -3.24
C SER A 368 7.91 -18.11 -2.33
N MET A 369 8.53 -17.93 -1.16
CA MET A 369 8.62 -18.97 -0.13
C MET A 369 7.23 -19.30 0.43
N MET A 370 6.37 -18.29 0.62
CA MET A 370 4.98 -18.52 1.02
C MET A 370 4.16 -19.23 -0.06
N ALA A 371 4.39 -18.95 -1.34
CA ALA A 371 3.79 -19.72 -2.44
C ALA A 371 4.29 -21.18 -2.45
N ASN A 372 5.51 -21.41 -1.96
CA ASN A 372 6.14 -22.71 -1.78
C ASN A 372 5.95 -23.30 -0.36
N LYS A 373 4.85 -22.95 0.33
CA LYS A 373 4.46 -23.53 1.63
C LYS A 373 5.50 -23.35 2.75
N GLY A 374 6.24 -22.26 2.70
CA GLY A 374 7.32 -21.95 3.63
C GLY A 374 8.69 -22.44 3.19
N GLY A 375 8.81 -23.21 2.11
CA GLY A 375 10.09 -23.76 1.66
C GLY A 375 10.94 -22.75 0.90
N SER A 376 12.25 -22.71 1.17
CA SER A 376 13.20 -21.98 0.32
C SER A 376 13.59 -22.84 -0.90
N THR A 377 13.73 -22.21 -2.06
CA THR A 377 14.23 -22.85 -3.29
C THR A 377 15.73 -22.65 -3.50
N VAL A 378 16.38 -21.85 -2.65
CA VAL A 378 17.80 -21.52 -2.79
C VAL A 378 18.66 -22.49 -1.96
N PRO A 379 19.64 -23.17 -2.57
CA PRO A 379 20.49 -24.11 -1.84
C PRO A 379 21.23 -23.48 -0.66
N GLY A 380 21.11 -24.09 0.52
CA GLY A 380 21.78 -23.66 1.75
C GLY A 380 21.00 -22.64 2.57
N GLU A 381 19.93 -22.05 2.03
CA GLU A 381 19.02 -21.21 2.82
C GLU A 381 18.05 -22.09 3.62
N PRO A 382 17.73 -21.70 4.88
CA PRO A 382 16.74 -22.42 5.67
C PRO A 382 15.33 -22.16 5.14
N ASP A 383 14.43 -23.12 5.35
CA ASP A 383 13.01 -22.91 5.12
C ASP A 383 12.46 -21.79 6.01
N LEU A 384 11.54 -21.01 5.46
CA LEU A 384 10.89 -19.90 6.15
C LEU A 384 9.98 -20.41 7.27
N LEU A 385 9.24 -21.49 7.03
CA LEU A 385 8.30 -22.15 7.95
C LEU A 385 8.25 -23.65 7.66
N THR A 386 7.97 -24.47 8.68
CA THR A 386 7.56 -25.86 8.43
C THR A 386 6.20 -25.93 7.69
N PRO A 387 5.94 -27.00 6.90
CA PRO A 387 4.64 -27.17 6.23
C PRO A 387 3.43 -27.19 7.18
N SER A 388 3.61 -27.71 8.40
CA SER A 388 2.56 -27.72 9.44
C SER A 388 2.20 -26.30 9.87
N THR A 389 3.20 -25.47 10.18
CA THR A 389 2.97 -24.10 10.63
C THR A 389 2.45 -23.23 9.48
N TYR A 390 2.96 -23.44 8.26
CA TYR A 390 2.38 -22.80 7.07
C TYR A 390 0.89 -23.11 6.94
N THR A 391 0.51 -24.39 7.05
CA THR A 391 -0.89 -24.82 6.94
C THR A 391 -1.75 -24.18 8.02
N GLN A 392 -1.26 -24.15 9.27
CA GLN A 392 -1.95 -23.51 10.37
C GLN A 392 -2.15 -22.00 10.11
N ALA A 393 -1.07 -21.27 9.80
CA ALA A 393 -1.10 -19.82 9.62
C ALA A 393 -1.92 -19.38 8.40
N THR A 394 -1.97 -20.20 7.34
CA THR A 394 -2.76 -19.92 6.13
C THR A 394 -4.18 -20.49 6.17
N THR A 395 -4.57 -21.19 7.23
CA THR A 395 -5.95 -21.65 7.42
C THR A 395 -6.89 -20.45 7.46
N LEU A 396 -8.00 -20.51 6.70
CA LEU A 396 -8.99 -19.45 6.67
C LEU A 396 -9.71 -19.37 8.02
N HIS A 397 -9.61 -18.22 8.70
CA HIS A 397 -10.38 -17.95 9.92
C HIS A 397 -11.84 -17.67 9.60
N GLY A 398 -12.09 -16.83 8.58
CA GLY A 398 -13.43 -16.60 8.07
C GLY A 398 -13.60 -15.23 7.40
N THR A 399 -14.78 -15.04 6.85
CA THR A 399 -15.18 -13.81 6.14
C THR A 399 -16.19 -13.03 6.98
N SER A 400 -15.89 -11.78 7.29
CA SER A 400 -16.82 -10.90 7.99
C SER A 400 -16.64 -9.45 7.57
N ILE A 401 -17.70 -8.66 7.78
CA ILE A 401 -17.64 -7.22 7.59
C ILE A 401 -16.72 -6.63 8.67
N ASP A 402 -15.84 -5.74 8.24
CA ASP A 402 -14.95 -5.00 9.11
C ASP A 402 -15.58 -3.66 9.53
N GLU A 403 -15.63 -3.39 10.83
CA GLU A 403 -16.25 -2.19 11.39
C GLU A 403 -15.50 -0.89 11.06
N VAL A 404 -14.19 -0.96 10.80
CA VAL A 404 -13.36 0.19 10.45
C VAL A 404 -13.47 0.48 8.97
N THR A 405 -13.30 -0.51 8.10
CA THR A 405 -13.26 -0.31 6.65
C THR A 405 -14.64 -0.37 5.99
N GLY A 406 -15.57 -1.13 6.57
CA GLY A 406 -16.85 -1.49 5.95
C GLY A 406 -16.74 -2.53 4.84
N GLU A 407 -15.54 -3.10 4.62
CA GLU A 407 -15.31 -4.13 3.61
C GLU A 407 -15.57 -5.53 4.20
N ASN A 408 -15.90 -6.49 3.34
CA ASN A 408 -16.00 -7.89 3.73
C ASN A 408 -14.62 -8.53 3.61
N LEU A 409 -13.90 -8.66 4.72
CA LEU A 409 -12.53 -9.15 4.73
C LEU A 409 -12.52 -10.65 5.01
N SER A 410 -11.71 -11.39 4.25
CA SER A 410 -11.47 -12.82 4.46
C SER A 410 -10.03 -12.98 4.91
N LEU A 411 -9.82 -13.44 6.14
CA LEU A 411 -8.50 -13.47 6.76
C LEU A 411 -8.10 -14.90 7.13
N SER A 412 -6.82 -15.23 6.97
CA SER A 412 -6.22 -16.43 7.55
C SER A 412 -5.87 -16.23 9.03
N VAL A 413 -5.62 -17.32 9.75
CA VAL A 413 -5.19 -17.29 11.16
C VAL A 413 -3.93 -16.44 11.38
N GLY A 414 -2.97 -16.51 10.46
CA GLY A 414 -1.76 -15.68 10.43
C GLY A 414 -2.00 -14.20 10.11
N GLY A 415 -3.26 -13.79 9.93
CA GLY A 415 -3.65 -12.40 9.75
C GLY A 415 -3.38 -11.84 8.36
N TRP A 416 -3.30 -12.70 7.35
CA TRP A 416 -3.23 -12.30 5.94
C TRP A 416 -4.61 -12.34 5.30
N LEU A 417 -4.81 -11.52 4.28
CA LEU A 417 -5.98 -11.66 3.43
C LEU A 417 -5.89 -12.99 2.68
N LYS A 418 -7.04 -13.63 2.48
CA LYS A 418 -7.17 -14.89 1.75
C LYS A 418 -8.51 -14.94 1.02
N SER A 419 -8.48 -14.85 -0.32
CA SER A 419 -9.72 -14.82 -1.12
C SER A 419 -9.57 -15.46 -2.49
N ARG A 420 -10.57 -16.27 -2.89
CA ARG A 420 -10.73 -16.84 -4.26
C ARG A 420 -11.46 -15.93 -5.24
N SER A 421 -12.01 -14.83 -4.75
CA SER A 421 -12.68 -13.80 -5.55
C SER A 421 -11.99 -12.47 -5.33
N PHE A 422 -10.66 -12.51 -5.30
CA PHE A 422 -9.84 -11.32 -5.14
C PHE A 422 -10.12 -10.37 -6.31
N TYR A 423 -10.78 -9.25 -6.02
CA TYR A 423 -11.24 -8.26 -6.99
C TYR A 423 -12.26 -8.69 -8.07
N GLY A 424 -12.85 -9.89 -7.97
CA GLY A 424 -13.99 -10.32 -8.80
C GLY A 424 -13.63 -11.09 -10.08
N ASP A 425 -14.19 -10.66 -11.22
CA ASP A 425 -14.02 -11.31 -12.52
C ASP A 425 -12.64 -11.07 -13.16
N GLY A 426 -12.28 -11.85 -14.18
CA GLY A 426 -11.02 -11.75 -14.93
C GLY A 426 -10.05 -12.91 -14.68
N PRO A 427 -8.77 -12.77 -15.04
CA PRO A 427 -7.72 -13.76 -14.77
C PRO A 427 -7.62 -14.20 -13.31
N LEU A 428 -7.87 -13.29 -12.36
CA LEU A 428 -7.91 -13.57 -10.92
C LEU A 428 -9.15 -14.36 -10.45
N LYS A 429 -10.17 -14.52 -11.29
CA LYS A 429 -11.40 -15.23 -10.91
C LYS A 429 -11.10 -16.68 -10.53
N GLY A 430 -11.53 -17.08 -9.34
CA GLY A 430 -11.36 -18.43 -8.80
C GLY A 430 -9.97 -18.72 -8.25
N VAL A 431 -9.02 -17.80 -8.41
CA VAL A 431 -7.64 -17.92 -7.95
C VAL A 431 -7.56 -17.49 -6.50
N GLU A 432 -7.06 -18.36 -5.63
CA GLU A 432 -6.84 -18.01 -4.23
C GLU A 432 -5.60 -17.12 -4.09
N VAL A 433 -5.84 -15.85 -3.78
CA VAL A 433 -4.78 -14.88 -3.49
C VAL A 433 -4.68 -14.70 -1.99
N GLN A 434 -3.44 -14.70 -1.50
CA GLN A 434 -3.14 -14.37 -0.12
C GLN A 434 -2.11 -13.24 -0.04
N GLY A 435 -2.16 -12.42 1.01
CA GLY A 435 -1.22 -11.30 1.14
C GLY A 435 -1.75 -10.10 1.91
N TRP A 436 -1.20 -8.93 1.57
CA TRP A 436 -1.63 -7.64 2.11
C TRP A 436 -1.32 -6.49 1.16
N ALA A 437 -1.91 -5.32 1.40
CA ALA A 437 -1.61 -4.10 0.67
C ALA A 437 -1.45 -2.88 1.58
N GLY A 438 -0.70 -1.90 1.10
CA GLY A 438 -0.33 -0.71 1.83
C GLY A 438 -1.05 0.52 1.30
N ALA A 439 -1.33 1.45 2.22
CA ALA A 439 -1.76 2.79 1.84
C ALA A 439 -0.80 3.37 0.79
N GLY A 440 -1.36 4.05 -0.21
CA GLY A 440 -0.59 4.62 -1.32
C GLY A 440 -0.36 3.70 -2.50
N GLY A 441 -0.65 2.40 -2.42
CA GLY A 441 -0.73 1.50 -3.58
C GLY A 441 0.23 0.30 -3.59
N SER A 442 1.17 0.22 -2.64
CA SER A 442 2.01 -0.98 -2.54
C SER A 442 1.17 -2.23 -2.29
N MET A 443 1.59 -3.36 -2.86
CA MET A 443 0.83 -4.60 -2.79
C MET A 443 1.79 -5.79 -2.76
N ILE A 444 1.58 -6.71 -1.84
CA ILE A 444 2.40 -7.90 -1.61
C ILE A 444 1.51 -9.13 -1.51
N MET A 445 1.65 -10.06 -2.45
CA MET A 445 0.72 -11.19 -2.60
C MET A 445 1.46 -12.47 -2.95
N TRP A 446 0.90 -13.61 -2.57
CA TRP A 446 1.29 -14.92 -3.08
C TRP A 446 0.09 -15.72 -3.56
N ILE A 447 0.33 -16.63 -4.51
CA ILE A 447 -0.67 -17.53 -5.08
C ILE A 447 -0.02 -18.92 -5.15
N GLU A 448 -0.38 -19.77 -4.18
CA GLU A 448 0.15 -21.14 -4.08
C GLU A 448 -0.11 -21.95 -5.35
N GLU A 449 -1.36 -21.94 -5.84
CA GLU A 449 -1.79 -22.76 -6.99
C GLU A 449 -1.10 -22.39 -8.32
N LEU A 450 -0.44 -21.23 -8.39
CA LEU A 450 0.32 -20.77 -9.56
C LEU A 450 1.81 -20.60 -9.29
N GLY A 451 2.27 -20.86 -8.06
CA GLY A 451 3.65 -20.68 -7.62
C GLY A 451 4.12 -19.22 -7.62
N ILE A 452 3.21 -18.24 -7.53
CA ILE A 452 3.54 -16.82 -7.70
C ILE A 452 3.84 -16.18 -6.34
N GLY A 453 5.00 -15.53 -6.23
CA GLY A 453 5.25 -14.44 -5.27
C GLY A 453 5.25 -13.11 -6.02
N PHE A 454 4.46 -12.13 -5.56
CA PHE A 454 4.25 -10.85 -6.24
C PHE A 454 4.45 -9.68 -5.28
N SER A 455 5.16 -8.65 -5.72
CA SER A 455 5.24 -7.37 -5.02
C SER A 455 5.31 -6.19 -5.99
N TYR A 456 4.52 -5.17 -5.70
CA TYR A 456 4.59 -3.86 -6.35
C TYR A 456 4.74 -2.79 -5.29
N VAL A 457 5.75 -1.93 -5.47
CA VAL A 457 6.11 -0.86 -4.53
C VAL A 457 6.26 0.44 -5.32
N THR A 458 5.64 1.51 -4.84
CA THR A 458 5.55 2.80 -5.53
C THR A 458 5.79 3.94 -4.55
N ASN A 459 6.39 5.02 -5.03
CA ASN A 459 6.52 6.27 -4.30
C ASN A 459 5.39 7.27 -4.58
N ALA A 460 4.39 6.89 -5.38
CA ALA A 460 3.27 7.73 -5.73
C ALA A 460 2.04 7.28 -4.94
N PHE A 461 1.70 8.04 -3.91
CA PHE A 461 0.63 7.72 -2.97
C PHE A 461 -0.73 7.94 -3.63
N GLY A 462 -1.34 6.85 -4.10
CA GLY A 462 -2.67 6.87 -4.69
C GLY A 462 -3.76 7.31 -3.71
N ALA A 463 -4.89 7.79 -4.24
CA ALA A 463 -6.08 7.94 -3.43
C ALA A 463 -6.52 6.56 -2.91
N PRO A 464 -6.92 6.38 -1.63
CA PRO A 464 -7.34 5.08 -1.12
C PRO A 464 -8.58 4.57 -1.88
N GLU A 465 -8.41 3.48 -2.64
CA GLU A 465 -9.48 2.87 -3.43
C GLU A 465 -10.09 1.64 -2.75
N THR A 466 -9.27 0.85 -2.06
CA THR A 466 -9.68 -0.27 -1.19
C THR A 466 -8.59 -0.51 -0.15
N LEU A 467 -8.87 -1.32 0.87
CA LEU A 467 -7.80 -1.84 1.76
C LEU A 467 -6.78 -2.69 0.99
N LEU A 468 -7.20 -3.31 -0.13
CA LEU A 468 -6.46 -4.32 -0.88
C LEU A 468 -5.47 -3.78 -1.91
N GLY A 469 -5.21 -2.47 -1.88
CA GLY A 469 -4.38 -1.78 -2.85
C GLY A 469 -5.23 -0.98 -3.83
N ASP A 470 -4.55 -0.38 -4.81
CA ASP A 470 -5.19 0.41 -5.85
C ASP A 470 -5.20 -0.30 -7.20
N TYR A 471 -5.83 0.33 -8.18
CA TYR A 471 -5.94 -0.22 -9.54
C TYR A 471 -4.59 -0.55 -10.20
N ARG A 472 -3.48 0.12 -9.83
CA ARG A 472 -2.16 -0.09 -10.46
C ARG A 472 -1.63 -1.46 -10.08
N GLY A 473 -1.51 -1.71 -8.78
CA GLY A 473 -1.08 -3.00 -8.23
C GLY A 473 -2.03 -4.13 -8.67
N LYS A 474 -3.34 -3.92 -8.54
CA LYS A 474 -4.36 -4.88 -8.97
C LYS A 474 -4.17 -5.31 -10.43
N THR A 475 -4.03 -4.34 -11.34
CA THR A 475 -3.93 -4.64 -12.78
C THR A 475 -2.60 -5.31 -13.13
N LEU A 476 -1.51 -4.96 -12.43
CA LEU A 476 -0.24 -5.67 -12.56
C LEU A 476 -0.37 -7.14 -12.16
N LEU A 477 -0.97 -7.42 -10.99
CA LEU A 477 -1.19 -8.80 -10.54
C LEU A 477 -2.09 -9.58 -11.49
N ASP A 478 -3.18 -8.98 -11.98
CA ASP A 478 -4.08 -9.63 -12.94
C ASP A 478 -3.36 -10.02 -14.24
N ARG A 479 -2.49 -9.15 -14.76
CA ARG A 479 -1.65 -9.43 -15.94
C ARG A 479 -0.60 -10.51 -15.66
N VAL A 480 -0.01 -10.54 -14.47
CA VAL A 480 0.92 -11.60 -14.04
C VAL A 480 0.21 -12.94 -13.99
N VAL A 481 -0.99 -13.00 -13.41
CA VAL A 481 -1.81 -14.22 -13.35
C VAL A 481 -2.21 -14.68 -14.75
N TYR A 482 -2.60 -13.76 -15.63
CA TYR A 482 -2.86 -14.08 -17.03
C TYR A 482 -1.61 -14.65 -17.72
N ALA A 483 -0.44 -14.02 -17.55
CA ALA A 483 0.83 -14.47 -18.12
C ALA A 483 1.17 -15.89 -17.64
N ARG A 484 1.07 -16.15 -16.34
CA ARG A 484 1.32 -17.48 -15.75
C ARG A 484 0.32 -18.52 -16.21
N LYS A 485 -0.98 -18.20 -16.29
CA LYS A 485 -1.98 -19.11 -16.86
C LYS A 485 -1.72 -19.39 -18.34
N SER A 486 -1.23 -18.40 -19.10
CA SER A 486 -0.83 -18.59 -20.50
C SER A 486 0.35 -19.54 -20.62
N GLU A 487 1.39 -19.33 -19.79
CA GLU A 487 2.58 -20.18 -19.72
C GLU A 487 2.22 -21.64 -19.40
N LEU A 488 1.28 -21.84 -18.49
CA LEU A 488 0.79 -23.18 -18.09
C LEU A 488 -0.28 -23.76 -19.03
N GLY A 489 -0.69 -23.04 -20.09
CA GLY A 489 -1.76 -23.48 -21.00
C GLY A 489 -3.16 -23.58 -20.34
N LEU A 490 -3.38 -22.87 -19.25
CA LEU A 490 -4.63 -22.86 -18.46
C LEU A 490 -5.66 -21.84 -18.95
N LEU A 491 -5.31 -20.98 -19.91
CA LEU A 491 -6.27 -20.04 -20.50
C LEU A 491 -7.26 -20.77 -21.41
N PRO A 492 -8.53 -20.33 -21.46
CA PRO A 492 -9.51 -20.89 -22.40
C PRO A 492 -8.97 -20.79 -23.83
N LYS A 493 -9.06 -21.88 -24.60
CA LYS A 493 -8.77 -21.83 -26.04
C LYS A 493 -9.70 -20.77 -26.66
N LYS A 494 -9.14 -19.78 -27.36
CA LYS A 494 -9.94 -18.82 -28.13
C LYS A 494 -10.93 -19.62 -28.98
N GLN A 495 -12.23 -19.52 -28.69
CA GLN A 495 -13.25 -20.02 -29.61
C GLN A 495 -13.01 -19.31 -30.94
N LYS A 496 -12.73 -20.07 -31.99
CA LYS A 496 -12.77 -19.53 -33.36
C LYS A 496 -14.16 -18.94 -33.53
N VAL A 497 -14.23 -17.64 -33.74
CA VAL A 497 -15.46 -16.99 -34.18
C VAL A 497 -15.61 -17.40 -35.64
N ASP A 498 -16.27 -18.53 -35.88
CA ASP A 498 -16.76 -18.89 -37.20
C ASP A 498 -17.87 -17.90 -37.56
N LYS A 499 -17.52 -16.86 -38.31
CA LYS A 499 -18.47 -16.04 -39.07
C LYS A 499 -17.82 -15.58 -40.38
N GLU A 500 -17.79 -16.46 -41.36
CA GLU A 500 -18.15 -16.02 -42.72
C GLU A 500 -19.67 -15.89 -42.74
N PRO A 501 -20.25 -14.73 -43.06
CA PRO A 501 -21.60 -14.70 -43.56
C PRO A 501 -21.57 -15.13 -45.03
N GLU A 502 -22.21 -16.26 -45.35
CA GLU A 502 -22.62 -16.57 -46.72
C GLU A 502 -23.36 -15.37 -47.29
N VAL A 503 -22.79 -14.77 -48.33
CA VAL A 503 -23.50 -13.83 -49.21
C VAL A 503 -24.48 -14.66 -50.02
N LYS A 504 -25.78 -14.47 -49.77
CA LYS A 504 -26.84 -14.85 -50.70
C LYS A 504 -27.46 -13.61 -51.33
#